data_AF-A0A951N8V5-F1
#
_entry.id   AF-A0A951N8V5-F1
#
_cell.length_a   1.000
_cell.length_b   1.000
_cell.length_c   1.000
_cell.angle_alpha   90.00
_cell.angle_beta   90.00
_cell.angle_gamma   90.00
#
_symmetry.space_group_name_H-M   'P 1'
#
loop_
_entity.id
_entity.type
_entity.pdbx_description
1 polymer ?
#
loop_
_entity_poly.entity_id
_entity_poly.type
_entity_poly.pdbx_seq_one_letter_code
_entity_poly.pdbx_strand_id
1 'polypeptide(L)'
;MQTEAEQQPWWRDARRRNRAALVTFAVLALGGILFPAFSNYLFAGDRRVLVVTLEQDAGQTKREGLKATCGTLPGISVVADKGNSDPRIQGRFPVRFDIAGTTTQQEAALLLCLNQNRERFGVLGYLPENDGN
;
A
#
# COMPACT_ATOMS: atom_id res chain seq x y z
N MET A 1 -22.39 67.82 -3.80
CA MET A 1 -22.81 67.02 -2.62
C MET A 1 -22.62 65.56 -2.98
N GLN A 2 -21.47 65.00 -2.64
CA GLN A 2 -21.20 63.56 -2.79
C GLN A 2 -21.63 62.91 -1.48
N THR A 3 -22.67 62.11 -1.52
CA THR A 3 -23.11 61.28 -0.40
C THR A 3 -22.12 60.13 -0.24
N GLU A 4 -21.29 60.20 0.80
CA GLU A 4 -20.51 59.07 1.28
C GLU A 4 -21.47 57.93 1.61
N ALA A 5 -21.52 56.92 0.74
CA ALA A 5 -22.14 55.66 1.07
C ALA A 5 -21.28 55.01 2.15
N GLU A 6 -21.67 55.18 3.41
CA GLU A 6 -21.08 54.51 4.57
C GLU A 6 -21.18 53.00 4.32
N GLN A 7 -20.09 52.41 3.81
CA GLN A 7 -19.96 50.97 3.62
C GLN A 7 -19.99 50.33 5.00
N GLN A 8 -21.18 49.95 5.46
CA GLN A 8 -21.32 49.26 6.72
C GLN A 8 -20.51 47.96 6.67
N PRO A 9 -19.68 47.71 7.68
CA PRO A 9 -18.81 46.56 7.65
C PRO A 9 -19.59 45.25 7.68
N TRP A 10 -19.20 44.30 6.83
CA TRP A 10 -19.93 43.05 6.56
C TRP A 10 -20.23 42.18 7.80
N TRP A 11 -19.48 42.38 8.90
CA TRP A 11 -19.69 41.69 10.17
C TRP A 11 -20.82 42.27 11.03
N ARG A 12 -21.47 43.38 10.64
CA ARG A 12 -22.70 43.86 11.31
C ARG A 12 -23.94 43.12 10.83
N ASP A 13 -23.92 42.60 9.60
CA ASP A 13 -25.01 41.80 9.04
C ASP A 13 -25.06 40.39 9.64
N ALA A 14 -26.10 40.09 10.42
CA ALA A 14 -26.29 38.77 11.03
C ALA A 14 -26.37 37.63 9.98
N ARG A 15 -26.98 37.88 8.81
CA ARG A 15 -27.03 36.90 7.72
C ARG A 15 -25.66 36.62 7.10
N ARG A 16 -24.83 37.66 6.89
CA ARG A 16 -23.49 37.49 6.32
C ARG A 16 -22.57 36.77 7.31
N ARG A 17 -22.67 37.09 8.60
CA ARG A 17 -21.96 36.39 9.68
C ARG A 17 -22.31 34.90 9.78
N ASN A 18 -23.61 34.57 9.79
CA ASN A 18 -24.04 33.16 9.88
C ASN A 18 -23.59 32.36 8.66
N ARG A 19 -23.66 32.94 7.45
CA ARG A 19 -23.13 32.31 6.24
C ARG A 19 -21.61 32.11 6.32
N ALA A 20 -20.86 33.11 6.76
CA ALA A 20 -19.42 32.99 6.94
C ALA A 20 -19.08 31.89 7.95
N ALA A 21 -19.74 31.86 9.10
CA ALA A 21 -19.55 30.82 10.12
C ALA A 21 -19.87 29.41 9.59
N LEU A 22 -20.96 29.25 8.85
CA LEU A 22 -21.33 27.97 8.24
C LEU A 22 -20.30 27.50 7.20
N VAL A 23 -19.82 28.40 6.34
CA VAL A 23 -18.81 28.07 5.34
C VAL A 23 -17.49 27.69 6.02
N THR A 24 -17.04 28.46 7.02
CA THR A 24 -15.83 28.12 7.76
C THR A 24 -15.97 26.78 8.47
N PHE A 25 -17.11 26.51 9.10
CA PHE A 25 -17.36 25.22 9.74
C PHE A 25 -17.37 24.07 8.73
N ALA A 26 -18.02 24.25 7.58
CA ALA A 26 -18.04 23.24 6.52
C ALA A 26 -16.64 22.95 5.98
N VAL A 27 -15.81 23.99 5.76
CA VAL A 27 -14.43 23.83 5.29
C VAL A 27 -13.56 23.13 6.34
N LEU A 28 -13.70 23.49 7.63
CA LEU A 28 -12.97 22.83 8.72
C LEU A 28 -13.40 21.36 8.88
N ALA A 29 -14.71 21.08 8.80
CA ALA A 29 -15.23 19.72 8.88
C ALA A 29 -14.77 18.86 7.69
N LEU A 30 -14.89 19.37 6.47
CA LEU A 30 -14.40 18.69 5.26
C LEU A 30 -12.89 18.51 5.28
N GLY A 31 -12.15 19.55 5.66
CA GLY A 31 -10.69 19.49 5.80
C GLY A 31 -10.27 18.45 6.84
N GLY A 32 -10.96 18.41 7.99
CA GLY A 32 -10.69 17.43 9.05
C GLY A 32 -10.97 15.98 8.66
N ILE A 33 -11.88 15.72 7.71
CA ILE A 33 -12.16 14.37 7.19
C ILE A 33 -11.20 14.01 6.06
N LEU A 34 -10.96 14.94 5.12
CA LEU A 34 -10.17 14.69 3.92
C LEU A 34 -8.67 14.65 4.23
N PHE A 35 -8.18 15.44 5.18
CA PHE A 35 -6.78 15.47 5.54
C PHE A 35 -6.25 14.12 6.04
N PRO A 36 -6.87 13.43 7.04
CA PRO A 36 -6.41 12.12 7.46
C PRO A 36 -6.58 11.04 6.38
N ALA A 37 -7.64 11.12 5.56
CA ALA A 37 -7.83 10.19 4.44
C ALA A 37 -6.71 10.34 3.38
N PHE A 38 -6.37 11.59 3.04
CA PHE A 38 -5.31 11.92 2.10
C PHE A 38 -3.92 11.62 2.67
N SER A 39 -3.67 11.94 3.94
CA SER A 39 -2.40 11.63 4.58
C SER A 39 -2.21 10.12 4.74
N ASN A 40 -3.26 9.36 5.07
CA ASN A 40 -3.18 7.90 5.05
C ASN A 40 -2.91 7.39 3.64
N TYR A 41 -3.58 7.92 2.62
CA TYR A 41 -3.30 7.50 1.24
C TYR A 41 -1.87 7.79 0.79
N LEU A 42 -1.30 8.94 1.16
CA LEU A 42 0.06 9.32 0.77
C LEU A 42 1.16 8.69 1.65
N PHE A 43 0.90 8.50 2.95
CA PHE A 43 1.93 8.14 3.93
C PHE A 43 1.73 6.76 4.56
N ALA A 44 0.54 6.16 4.49
CA ALA A 44 0.40 4.72 4.73
C ALA A 44 0.98 4.04 3.49
N GLY A 45 2.31 3.96 3.46
CA GLY A 45 3.04 3.24 2.42
C GLY A 45 2.37 1.89 2.21
N ASP A 46 1.98 1.66 0.97
CA ASP A 46 1.28 0.47 0.54
C ASP A 46 2.18 -0.76 0.74
N ARG A 47 2.30 -1.31 1.96
CA ARG A 47 3.18 -2.45 2.27
C ARG A 47 2.49 -3.78 1.97
N ARG A 48 1.99 -3.90 0.74
CA ARG A 48 1.44 -5.17 0.26
C ARG A 48 2.59 -6.11 -0.08
N VAL A 49 2.56 -7.29 0.51
CA VAL A 49 3.54 -8.35 0.28
C VAL A 49 2.79 -9.60 -0.15
N LEU A 50 3.23 -10.23 -1.23
CA LEU A 50 2.75 -11.54 -1.63
C LEU A 50 3.58 -12.62 -0.94
N VAL A 51 2.93 -13.38 -0.06
CA VAL A 51 3.55 -14.49 0.66
C VAL A 51 3.30 -15.78 -0.11
N VAL A 52 4.37 -16.46 -0.50
CA VAL A 52 4.35 -17.70 -1.29
C VAL A 52 4.76 -18.86 -0.39
N THR A 53 3.84 -19.79 -0.21
CA THR A 53 4.04 -21.00 0.58
C THR A 53 4.59 -22.11 -0.29
N LEU A 54 5.65 -22.77 0.18
CA LEU A 54 6.29 -23.88 -0.50
C LEU A 54 6.04 -25.20 0.23
N GLU A 55 6.24 -26.31 -0.47
CA GLU A 55 6.25 -27.66 0.10
C GLU A 55 7.32 -27.79 1.21
N GLN A 56 7.07 -28.66 2.19
CA GLN A 56 7.96 -28.82 3.35
C GLN A 56 9.35 -29.36 3.00
N ASP A 57 9.49 -30.04 1.87
CA ASP A 57 10.74 -30.56 1.31
C ASP A 57 11.40 -29.56 0.35
N ALA A 58 10.77 -28.42 0.08
CA ALA A 58 11.33 -27.38 -0.76
C ALA A 58 12.48 -26.65 -0.02
N GLY A 59 13.67 -27.25 -0.11
CA GLY A 59 14.89 -26.72 0.48
C GLY A 59 15.32 -25.37 -0.11
N GLN A 60 16.42 -24.84 0.43
CA GLN A 60 16.97 -23.52 0.08
C GLN A 60 17.16 -23.31 -1.43
N THR A 61 17.60 -24.33 -2.17
CA THR A 61 17.82 -24.24 -3.62
C THR A 61 16.55 -23.93 -4.40
N LYS A 62 15.41 -24.52 -4.02
CA LYS A 62 14.12 -24.23 -4.67
C LYS A 62 13.65 -22.80 -4.33
N ARG A 63 13.88 -22.35 -3.09
CA ARG A 63 13.56 -20.97 -2.65
C ARG A 63 14.37 -19.93 -3.42
N GLU A 64 15.68 -20.08 -3.47
CA GLU A 64 16.57 -19.15 -4.18
C GLU A 64 16.31 -19.18 -5.68
N GLY A 65 16.07 -20.37 -6.24
CA GLY A 65 15.64 -20.51 -7.64
C GLY A 65 14.34 -19.76 -7.93
N LEU A 66 13.33 -19.87 -7.05
CA LEU A 66 12.06 -19.14 -7.21
C LEU A 66 12.27 -17.62 -7.10
N LYS A 67 13.06 -17.16 -6.12
CA LYS A 67 13.42 -15.75 -5.93
C LYS A 67 14.14 -15.19 -7.15
N ALA A 68 15.10 -15.92 -7.70
CA ALA A 68 15.82 -15.52 -8.90
C ALA A 68 14.94 -15.54 -10.15
N THR A 69 13.97 -16.45 -10.24
CA THR A 69 13.12 -16.60 -11.43
C THR A 69 11.99 -15.57 -11.48
N CYS A 70 11.24 -15.42 -10.38
CA CYS A 70 10.07 -14.54 -10.33
C CYS A 70 10.35 -13.18 -9.67
N GLY A 71 11.48 -13.02 -8.97
CA GLY A 71 11.87 -11.77 -8.32
C GLY A 71 12.57 -10.76 -9.21
N THR A 72 12.86 -11.11 -10.46
CA THR A 72 13.43 -10.20 -11.47
C THR A 72 12.36 -9.53 -12.33
N LEU A 73 11.07 -9.77 -12.04
CA LEU A 73 9.96 -9.19 -12.79
C LEU A 73 9.88 -7.67 -12.57
N PRO A 74 9.51 -6.89 -13.59
CA PRO A 74 9.45 -5.43 -13.47
C PRO A 74 8.48 -4.99 -12.37
N GLY A 75 8.96 -4.16 -11.44
CA GLY A 75 8.18 -3.65 -10.32
C GLY A 75 8.05 -4.60 -9.13
N ILE A 76 8.46 -5.86 -9.26
CA ILE A 76 8.45 -6.84 -8.17
C ILE A 76 9.82 -6.85 -7.51
N SER A 77 9.86 -6.83 -6.19
CA SER A 77 11.10 -7.04 -5.44
C SER A 77 10.97 -8.19 -4.47
N VAL A 78 12.08 -8.88 -4.18
CA VAL A 78 12.08 -9.97 -3.19
C VAL A 78 12.30 -9.36 -1.81
N VAL A 79 11.38 -9.61 -0.89
CA VAL A 79 11.58 -9.23 0.51
C VAL A 79 12.59 -10.18 1.12
N ALA A 80 13.61 -9.61 1.78
CA ALA A 80 14.60 -10.40 2.49
C ALA A 80 13.94 -11.30 3.54
N ASP A 81 14.43 -12.52 3.68
CA ASP A 81 13.90 -13.45 4.68
C ASP A 81 14.13 -12.85 6.08
N LYS A 82 13.04 -12.57 6.81
CA LYS A 82 13.10 -12.21 8.23
C LYS A 82 13.35 -13.51 9.01
N GLY A 83 14.62 -13.88 9.24
CA GLY A 83 14.94 -15.11 9.96
C GLY A 83 16.42 -15.42 10.13
N ASN A 84 16.70 -16.41 10.98
CA ASN A 84 18.04 -16.95 11.25
C ASN A 84 18.75 -17.33 9.94
N SER A 85 20.06 -17.04 9.81
CA SER A 85 20.90 -17.38 8.65
C SER A 85 21.11 -18.89 8.43
N ASP A 86 20.66 -19.74 9.35
CA ASP A 86 20.76 -21.20 9.22
C ASP A 86 19.82 -21.78 8.13
N PRO A 87 20.36 -22.39 7.05
CA PRO A 87 19.61 -23.03 5.97
C PRO A 87 18.50 -23.99 6.42
N ARG A 88 18.72 -24.69 7.54
CA ARG A 88 17.79 -25.70 8.07
C ARG A 88 16.53 -25.09 8.66
N ILE A 89 16.61 -23.84 9.10
CA ILE A 89 15.51 -23.09 9.69
C ILE A 89 14.85 -22.19 8.63
N GLN A 90 15.63 -21.66 7.68
CA GLN A 90 15.11 -20.83 6.59
C GLN A 90 14.22 -21.56 5.60
N GLY A 91 14.48 -22.85 5.34
CA GLY A 91 13.66 -23.67 4.44
C GLY A 91 12.17 -23.75 4.82
N ARG A 92 11.81 -23.39 6.06
CA ARG A 92 10.42 -23.38 6.55
C ARG A 92 9.68 -22.06 6.37
N PHE A 93 10.38 -20.97 6.05
CA PHE A 93 9.74 -19.66 5.93
C PHE A 93 9.29 -19.39 4.49
N PRO A 94 8.05 -18.89 4.29
CA PRO A 94 7.53 -18.62 2.96
C PRO A 94 8.38 -17.58 2.23
N VAL A 95 8.39 -17.66 0.89
CA VAL A 95 9.05 -16.66 0.05
C VAL A 95 8.15 -15.44 -0.04
N ARG A 96 8.70 -14.23 0.11
CA ARG A 96 7.93 -12.99 0.13
C ARG A 96 8.34 -12.08 -1.03
N PHE A 97 7.36 -11.58 -1.78
CA PHE A 97 7.56 -10.59 -2.83
C PHE A 97 6.87 -9.29 -2.44
N ASP A 98 7.60 -8.19 -2.51
CA ASP A 98 7.03 -6.86 -2.34
C ASP A 98 6.21 -6.53 -3.59
N ILE A 99 4.94 -6.23 -3.36
CA ILE A 99 3.98 -5.78 -4.37
C ILE A 99 3.48 -4.36 -4.02
N ALA A 100 4.19 -3.66 -3.13
CA ALA A 100 3.97 -2.26 -2.83
C ALA A 100 4.07 -1.41 -4.10
N GLY A 101 3.01 -0.70 -4.44
CA GLY A 101 3.01 0.19 -5.60
C GLY A 101 3.13 -0.53 -6.96
N THR A 102 2.97 -1.86 -7.01
CA THR A 102 2.89 -2.58 -8.28
C THR A 102 1.54 -2.38 -8.95
N THR A 103 1.54 -2.35 -10.28
CA THR A 103 0.31 -2.32 -11.06
C THR A 103 -0.35 -3.70 -11.08
N THR A 104 -1.66 -3.74 -11.36
CA THR A 104 -2.40 -5.00 -11.51
C THR A 104 -1.79 -5.92 -12.57
N GLN A 105 -1.18 -5.34 -13.61
CA GLN A 105 -0.50 -6.10 -14.66
C GLN A 105 0.80 -6.74 -14.16
N GLN A 106 1.55 -6.04 -13.30
CA GLN A 106 2.78 -6.57 -12.68
C GLN A 106 2.46 -7.68 -11.68
N GLU A 107 1.41 -7.49 -10.86
CA GLU A 107 0.93 -8.54 -9.95
C GLU A 107 0.47 -9.78 -10.73
N ALA A 108 -0.28 -9.60 -11.83
CA ALA A 108 -0.72 -10.72 -12.67
C ALA A 108 0.47 -11.47 -13.31
N ALA A 109 1.52 -10.75 -13.73
CA ALA A 109 2.73 -11.36 -14.25
C ALA A 109 3.47 -12.19 -13.19
N LEU A 110 3.53 -11.71 -11.94
CA LEU A 110 4.07 -12.47 -10.81
C LEU A 110 3.26 -13.74 -10.57
N LEU A 111 1.93 -13.64 -10.50
CA LEU A 111 1.05 -14.80 -10.31
C LEU A 111 1.20 -15.83 -11.45
N LEU A 112 1.33 -15.36 -12.69
CA LEU A 112 1.61 -16.23 -13.83
C LEU A 112 2.96 -16.95 -13.66
N CYS A 113 4.03 -16.24 -13.27
CA CYS A 113 5.34 -16.82 -13.03
C CYS A 113 5.30 -17.89 -11.94
N LEU A 114 4.62 -17.61 -10.82
CA LEU A 114 4.44 -18.54 -9.72
C LEU A 114 3.67 -19.80 -10.16
N ASN A 115 2.59 -19.64 -10.93
CA ASN A 115 1.81 -20.76 -11.42
C ASN A 115 2.57 -21.61 -12.44
N GLN A 116 3.34 -21.00 -13.35
CA GLN A 116 4.16 -21.73 -14.31
C GLN A 116 5.29 -22.54 -13.66
N ASN A 117 5.82 -22.05 -12.54
CA ASN A 117 6.90 -22.72 -11.83
C ASN A 117 6.42 -23.48 -10.57
N ARG A 118 5.11 -23.76 -10.49
CA ARG A 118 4.48 -24.37 -9.32
C ARG A 118 5.10 -25.72 -8.96
N GLU A 119 5.18 -26.63 -9.93
CA GLU A 119 5.76 -27.97 -9.73
C GLU A 119 7.28 -27.91 -9.58
N ARG A 120 7.94 -27.01 -10.32
CA ARG A 120 9.41 -26.88 -10.35
C ARG A 120 9.96 -26.48 -8.98
N PHE A 121 9.30 -25.55 -8.29
CA PHE A 121 9.76 -25.04 -6.99
C PHE A 121 8.90 -25.50 -5.81
N GLY A 122 7.87 -26.34 -6.04
CA GLY A 122 6.99 -26.85 -4.99
C GLY A 122 6.11 -25.76 -4.37
N VAL A 123 5.49 -24.90 -5.18
CA VAL A 123 4.60 -23.84 -4.70
C VAL A 123 3.22 -24.42 -4.34
N LEU A 124 2.87 -24.36 -3.06
CA LEU A 124 1.56 -24.81 -2.57
C LEU A 124 0.48 -23.77 -2.81
N GLY A 125 0.82 -22.49 -2.63
CA GLY A 125 -0.11 -21.39 -2.80
C GLY A 125 0.53 -20.05 -2.48
N TYR A 126 -0.25 -18.98 -2.63
CA TYR A 126 0.18 -17.61 -2.35
C TYR A 126 -0.96 -16.83 -1.69
N LEU A 127 -0.61 -15.90 -0.80
CA LEU A 127 -1.54 -15.05 -0.08
C LEU A 127 -1.04 -13.60 -0.13
N PRO A 128 -1.82 -12.63 -0.63
CA PRO A 128 -1.50 -11.23 -0.47
C PRO A 128 -1.74 -10.82 0.99
N GLU A 129 -0.70 -10.34 1.65
CA GLU A 129 -0.75 -9.81 3.00
C GLU A 129 -0.46 -8.30 2.95
N ASN A 130 -1.10 -7.55 3.85
CA ASN A 130 -0.60 -6.24 4.23
C ASN A 130 0.36 -6.49 5.39
N ASP A 131 1.67 -6.22 5.22
CA ASP A 131 2.72 -6.42 6.25
C ASP A 131 2.60 -5.34 7.34
N GLY A 132 1.38 -5.19 7.87
CA GLY A 132 0.89 -4.10 8.70
C GLY A 132 1.90 -3.66 9.75
N ASN A 133 2.02 -2.35 9.89
CA ASN A 133 2.81 -1.75 10.95
C ASN A 133 2.11 -1.89 12.30
#